data_AF-A0A3R8N367-F1
#
_entry.id   AF-A0A3R8N367-F1
#
_cell.length_a   1.000
_cell.length_b   1.000
_cell.length_c   1.000
_cell.angle_alpha   90.00
_cell.angle_beta   90.00
_cell.angle_gamma   90.00
#
_symmetry.space_group_name_H-M   'P 1'
#
loop_
_entity.id
_entity.type
_entity.pdbx_description
1 polymer ?
#
loop_
_entity_poly.entity_id
_entity_poly.type
_entity_poly.pdbx_seq_one_letter_code
_entity_poly.pdbx_strand_id
1 'polypeptide(L)'
;DKMLTPVEDYQLTLKIEVIKERGAAILSQLYRYQDSQDIAFDDESNPWILMSDDLAELINTKIYLVDTFDEIERYNGYLDGIERMLDMVHRRVVA
;
A
#
# COMPACT_ATOMS: atom_id res chain seq x y z
N ASP A 1 -19.69 -16.77 -7.91
CA ASP A 1 -18.24 -16.76 -8.14
C ASP A 1 -17.72 -18.11 -8.61
N LYS A 2 -16.69 -18.10 -9.46
CA LYS A 2 -15.97 -19.29 -9.91
C LYS A 2 -15.00 -19.68 -8.79
N MET A 3 -15.08 -20.91 -8.28
CA MET A 3 -14.07 -21.40 -7.32
C MET A 3 -12.71 -21.49 -8.02
N LEU A 4 -11.68 -20.94 -7.37
CA LEU A 4 -10.30 -21.05 -7.80
C LEU A 4 -9.86 -22.52 -7.75
N THR A 5 -9.12 -22.94 -8.77
CA THR A 5 -8.38 -24.20 -8.72
C THR A 5 -7.26 -24.09 -7.68
N PRO A 6 -6.75 -25.22 -7.15
CA PRO A 6 -5.63 -25.18 -6.20
C PRO A 6 -4.39 -24.43 -6.71
N VAL A 7 -4.16 -24.45 -8.03
CA VAL A 7 -3.06 -23.70 -8.66
C VAL A 7 -3.35 -22.19 -8.68
N GLU A 8 -4.57 -21.79 -9.03
CA GLU A 8 -4.99 -20.38 -8.99
C GLU A 8 -4.95 -19.83 -7.55
N ASP A 9 -5.37 -20.63 -6.56
CA ASP A 9 -5.35 -20.27 -5.13
C ASP A 9 -3.92 -20.05 -4.60
N TYR A 10 -2.99 -20.95 -4.96
CA TYR A 10 -1.57 -20.78 -4.65
C TYR A 10 -0.98 -19.53 -5.32
N GLN A 11 -1.33 -19.27 -6.58
CA GLN A 11 -0.89 -18.06 -7.28
C GLN A 11 -1.43 -16.79 -6.64
N LEU A 12 -2.69 -16.81 -6.18
CA LEU A 12 -3.29 -15.69 -5.46
C LEU A 12 -2.54 -15.43 -4.16
N THR A 13 -2.27 -16.48 -3.38
CA THR A 13 -1.49 -16.41 -2.13
C THR A 13 -0.11 -15.78 -2.37
N LEU A 14 0.60 -16.19 -3.43
CA LEU A 14 1.90 -15.60 -3.77
C LEU A 14 1.79 -14.11 -4.13
N LYS A 15 0.76 -13.72 -4.89
CA LYS A 15 0.53 -12.31 -5.24
C LYS A 15 0.20 -11.46 -4.02
N ILE A 16 -0.58 -11.99 -3.07
CA ILE A 16 -0.88 -11.35 -1.77
C ILE A 16 0.42 -11.04 -1.03
N GLU A 17 1.33 -12.02 -0.90
CA GLU A 17 2.60 -11.83 -0.20
C GLU A 17 3.49 -10.77 -0.89
N VAL A 18 3.58 -10.79 -2.22
CA VAL A 18 4.33 -9.77 -2.97
C VAL A 18 3.76 -8.37 -2.75
N ILE A 19 2.42 -8.22 -2.78
CA ILE A 19 1.77 -6.93 -2.53
C ILE A 19 2.01 -6.46 -1.10
N LYS A 20 1.94 -7.36 -0.12
CA LYS A 20 2.17 -7.04 1.29
C LYS A 20 3.60 -6.54 1.51
N GLU A 21 4.60 -7.23 0.95
CA GLU A 21 6.01 -6.81 1.05
C GLU A 21 6.23 -5.42 0.43
N ARG A 22 5.69 -5.21 -0.78
CA ARG A 22 5.74 -3.90 -1.45
C ARG A 22 5.04 -2.82 -0.65
N GLY A 23 3.84 -3.09 -0.15
CA GLY A 23 3.05 -2.16 0.65
C GLY A 23 3.76 -1.76 1.94
N ALA A 24 4.43 -2.69 2.63
CA ALA A 24 5.25 -2.40 3.81
C ALA A 24 6.44 -1.48 3.47
N ALA A 25 7.09 -1.68 2.32
CA ALA A 25 8.18 -0.82 1.85
C ALA A 25 7.71 0.61 1.55
N ILE A 26 6.53 0.76 0.93
CA ILE A 26 5.90 2.06 0.66
C ILE A 26 5.48 2.75 1.96
N LEU A 27 4.87 2.01 2.90
CA LEU A 27 4.47 2.54 4.20
C LEU A 27 5.67 3.07 4.98
N SER A 28 6.79 2.33 4.94
CA SER A 28 8.06 2.80 5.52
C SER A 28 8.57 4.10 4.89
N GLN A 29 8.37 4.30 3.58
CA GLN A 29 8.70 5.56 2.91
C GLN A 29 7.77 6.70 3.33
N LEU A 30 6.46 6.44 3.48
CA LEU A 30 5.50 7.42 3.97
C LEU A 30 5.88 7.91 5.38
N TYR A 31 6.20 7.00 6.30
CA TYR A 31 6.62 7.38 7.66
C TYR A 31 7.88 8.24 7.64
N ARG A 32 8.91 7.86 6.87
CA ARG A 32 10.12 8.70 6.74
C ARG A 32 9.81 10.08 6.20
N TYR A 33 8.89 10.18 5.25
CA TYR A 33 8.48 11.46 4.70
C TYR A 33 7.73 12.30 5.74
N GLN A 34 6.76 11.73 6.45
CA GLN A 34 6.02 12.40 7.52
C GLN A 34 6.96 12.92 8.61
N ASP A 35 7.90 12.08 9.06
CA ASP A 35 8.94 12.46 10.02
C ASP A 35 9.77 13.65 9.50
N SER A 36 10.15 13.63 8.21
CA SER A 36 10.94 14.72 7.59
C SER A 36 10.19 16.05 7.49
N GLN A 37 8.86 16.01 7.52
CA GLN A 37 7.98 17.18 7.44
C GLN A 37 7.44 17.60 8.82
N ASP A 38 7.87 16.94 9.90
CA ASP A 38 7.38 17.16 11.26
C ASP A 38 5.85 17.03 11.37
N ILE A 39 5.28 16.08 10.60
CA ILE A 39 3.85 15.77 10.64
C ILE A 39 3.59 14.86 11.84
N ALA A 40 2.71 15.29 12.74
CA ALA A 40 2.31 14.50 13.90
C ALA A 40 1.57 13.23 13.46
N PHE A 41 1.91 12.09 14.07
CA PHE A 41 1.35 10.78 13.71
C PHE A 41 -0.16 10.68 13.96
N ASP A 42 -0.70 11.51 14.85
CA ASP A 42 -2.12 11.57 15.24
C ASP A 42 -2.87 12.74 14.59
N ASP A 43 -2.24 13.44 13.64
CA ASP A 43 -2.93 14.46 12.83
C ASP A 43 -3.80 13.79 11.75
N GLU A 44 -4.94 13.24 12.17
CA GLU A 44 -5.95 12.61 11.30
C GLU A 44 -6.52 13.59 10.25
N SER A 45 -6.26 14.89 10.38
CA SER A 45 -6.63 15.89 9.36
C SER A 45 -5.61 15.97 8.22
N ASN A 46 -4.39 15.46 8.43
CA ASN A 46 -3.31 15.51 7.46
C ASN A 46 -3.49 14.43 6.38
N PRO A 47 -3.48 14.79 5.08
CA PRO A 47 -3.60 13.81 4.00
C PRO A 47 -2.53 12.72 4.01
N TRP A 48 -1.33 13.02 4.50
CA TRP A 48 -0.25 12.02 4.58
C TRP A 48 -0.52 10.97 5.64
N ILE A 49 -1.13 11.35 6.77
CA ILE A 49 -1.54 10.42 7.84
C ILE A 49 -2.68 9.54 7.33
N LEU A 50 -3.71 10.14 6.70
CA LEU A 50 -4.81 9.38 6.10
C LEU A 50 -4.33 8.33 5.09
N MET A 51 -3.32 8.66 4.26
CA MET A 51 -2.73 7.70 3.32
C MET A 51 -1.94 6.60 4.01
N SER A 52 -1.17 6.90 5.06
CA SER A 52 -0.44 5.86 5.80
C SER A 52 -1.39 4.95 6.57
N ASP A 53 -2.47 5.48 7.12
CA ASP A 53 -3.46 4.71 7.87
C ASP A 53 -4.23 3.77 6.95
N ASP A 54 -4.69 4.25 5.80
CA ASP A 54 -5.39 3.42 4.81
C ASP A 54 -4.45 2.33 4.24
N LEU A 55 -3.19 2.66 3.96
CA LEU A 55 -2.21 1.66 3.53
C LEU A 55 -1.89 0.65 4.64
N ALA A 56 -1.77 1.09 5.90
CA ALA A 56 -1.54 0.21 7.04
C ALA A 56 -2.72 -0.74 7.26
N GLU A 57 -3.95 -0.26 7.13
CA GLU A 57 -5.16 -1.10 7.21
C GLU A 57 -5.20 -2.12 6.06
N LEU A 58 -4.81 -1.70 4.85
CA LEU A 58 -4.72 -2.57 3.69
C LEU A 58 -3.75 -3.74 3.95
N ILE A 59 -2.50 -3.47 4.30
CA ILE A 59 -1.45 -4.50 4.41
C ILE A 59 -1.59 -5.39 5.66
N ASN A 60 -2.22 -4.89 6.72
CA ASN A 60 -2.36 -5.62 7.98
C ASN A 60 -3.67 -6.38 8.11
N THR A 61 -4.69 -6.03 7.32
CA THR A 61 -6.02 -6.62 7.47
C THR A 61 -6.65 -6.96 6.12
N LYS A 62 -6.92 -5.96 5.27
CA LYS A 62 -7.77 -6.16 4.07
C LYS A 62 -7.13 -7.12 3.06
N ILE A 63 -5.80 -7.13 2.94
CA ILE A 63 -5.07 -7.96 1.98
C ILE A 63 -5.29 -9.47 2.19
N TYR A 64 -5.59 -9.91 3.42
CA TYR A 64 -5.85 -11.31 3.75
C TYR A 64 -7.27 -11.77 3.43
N LEU A 65 -8.16 -10.83 3.08
CA LEU A 65 -9.55 -11.10 2.73
C LEU A 65 -9.76 -11.18 1.21
N VAL A 66 -8.70 -10.97 0.42
CA VAL A 66 -8.75 -11.02 -1.05
C VAL A 66 -9.00 -12.43 -1.52
N ASP A 67 -10.01 -12.59 -2.38
CA ASP A 67 -10.36 -13.86 -3.01
C ASP A 67 -10.37 -13.80 -4.55
N THR A 68 -10.07 -12.63 -5.14
CA THR A 68 -10.00 -12.45 -6.59
C THR A 68 -8.70 -11.82 -7.07
N PHE A 69 -8.30 -12.15 -8.30
CA PHE A 69 -7.17 -11.48 -8.96
C PHE A 69 -7.47 -10.02 -9.29
N ASP A 70 -8.73 -9.64 -9.52
CA ASP A 70 -9.09 -8.25 -9.82
C ASP A 70 -8.84 -7.34 -8.61
N GLU A 71 -9.06 -7.82 -7.39
CA GLU A 71 -8.72 -7.08 -6.17
C GLU A 71 -7.22 -6.89 -6.00
N ILE A 72 -6.41 -7.90 -6.34
CA ILE A 72 -4.94 -7.77 -6.39
C ILE A 72 -4.53 -6.65 -7.35
N GLU A 73 -5.08 -6.61 -8.56
CA GLU A 73 -4.74 -5.58 -9.53
C GLU A 73 -5.21 -4.19 -9.07
N ARG A 74 -6.36 -4.10 -8.39
CA ARG A 74 -6.79 -2.85 -7.75
C ARG A 74 -5.83 -2.37 -6.67
N TYR A 75 -5.34 -3.27 -5.82
CA TYR A 75 -4.35 -2.93 -4.79
C TYR A 75 -3.00 -2.56 -5.39
N ASN A 76 -2.55 -3.24 -6.46
CA ASN A 76 -1.37 -2.82 -7.20
C ASN A 76 -1.52 -1.39 -7.75
N GLY A 77 -2.65 -1.08 -8.39
CA GLY A 77 -2.90 0.27 -8.91
C GLY A 77 -2.93 1.35 -7.81
N TYR A 78 -3.46 1.00 -6.63
CA TYR A 78 -3.41 1.88 -5.45
C TYR A 78 -1.97 2.13 -4.97
N LEU A 79 -1.16 1.07 -4.83
CA LEU A 79 0.26 1.19 -4.45
C LEU A 79 1.07 2.01 -5.47
N ASP A 80 0.84 1.80 -6.77
CA ASP A 80 1.48 2.59 -7.83
C ASP A 80 1.14 4.09 -7.68
N GLY A 81 -0.08 4.40 -7.24
CA GLY A 81 -0.52 5.78 -6.98
C GLY A 81 0.30 6.43 -5.87
N ILE A 82 0.48 5.73 -4.75
CA ILE A 82 1.26 6.22 -3.61
C ILE A 82 2.74 6.40 -3.99
N GLU A 83 3.34 5.43 -4.67
CA GLU A 83 4.73 5.54 -5.10
C GLU A 83 4.97 6.73 -6.04
N ARG A 84 4.06 7.00 -6.98
CA ARG A 84 4.14 8.19 -7.83
C ARG A 84 4.08 9.48 -7.02
N MET A 85 3.23 9.52 -5.99
CA MET A 85 3.16 10.70 -5.09
C MET A 85 4.45 10.88 -4.31
N LEU A 86 5.02 9.81 -3.75
CA LEU A 86 6.30 9.85 -3.06
C LEU A 86 7.44 10.29 -3.98
N ASP A 87 7.53 9.77 -5.21
CA ASP A 87 8.56 10.18 -6.18
C ASP A 87 8.46 11.66 -6.54
N MET A 88 7.24 12.19 -6.75
CA MET A 88 7.03 13.61 -7.02
C MET A 88 7.53 14.50 -5.87
N VAL A 89 7.32 14.07 -4.63
CA VAL A 89 7.70 14.85 -3.46
C VAL A 89 9.20 14.76 -3.21
N HIS A 90 9.82 13.58 -3.32
CA HIS A 90 11.27 13.44 -3.19
C HIS A 90 12.01 14.30 -4.23
N ARG A 91 11.52 14.39 -5.47
CA ARG A 91 12.12 15.26 -6.50
C ARG A 91 12.02 16.75 -6.18
N ARG A 92 10.98 17.19 -5.44
CA ARG A 92 10.84 18.59 -4.99
C ARG A 92 11.79 18.94 -3.84
N VAL A 93 12.20 17.97 -3.04
CA VAL A 93 13.12 18.19 -1.90
C VAL A 93 14.58 18.29 -2.37
N VAL A 94 14.92 17.76 -3.54
CA VAL A 94 16.29 17.75 -4.10
C VAL A 94 16.58 18.96 -5.03
N ALA A 95 15.55 19.74 -5.40
CA ALA A 95 15.66 20.93 -6.25
C ALA A 95 15.75 22.22 -5.42
#